data_AF-A0A1C6SKN8-F1
#
_entry.id   AF-A0A1C6SKN8-F1
#
_cell.length_a   1.000
_cell.length_b   1.000
_cell.length_c   1.000
_cell.angle_alpha   90.00
_cell.angle_beta   90.00
_cell.angle_gamma   90.00
#
_symmetry.space_group_name_H-M   'P 1'
#
loop_
_entity.id
_entity.type
_entity.pdbx_description
1 polymer ?
#
loop_
_entity_poly.entity_id
_entity_poly.type
_entity_poly.pdbx_seq_one_letter_code
_entity_poly.pdbx_strand_id
1 'polypeptide(L)'
;MRKRLALVTAEPSAADLAAIEAEWPLIAAELDVLDAEITLLYAEDHGGPTVLDWRRLRRAESRVTRAAAEVTARQSAHVCEPHTLREVRLTTECDYGCKVMACRDCGAEQVTHWSAYGCPAGKPVHRIA
;
A
#
# COMPACT_ATOMS: atom_id res chain seq x y z
N MET A 1 -30.03 14.02 2.82
CA MET A 1 -30.01 12.78 2.01
C MET A 1 -29.57 11.62 2.89
N ARG A 2 -30.45 10.66 3.21
CA ARG A 2 -30.03 9.43 3.88
C ARG A 2 -29.41 8.50 2.83
N LYS A 3 -28.09 8.29 2.89
CA LYS A 3 -27.42 7.22 2.15
C LYS A 3 -27.97 5.90 2.71
N ARG A 4 -28.75 5.15 1.92
CA ARG A 4 -29.03 3.75 2.26
C ARG A 4 -27.70 3.01 2.15
N LEU A 5 -27.19 2.55 3.29
CA LEU A 5 -26.11 1.56 3.29
C LEU A 5 -26.72 0.27 2.74
N ALA A 6 -26.21 -0.20 1.61
CA ALA A 6 -26.55 -1.52 1.10
C ALA A 6 -26.04 -2.55 2.12
N LEU A 7 -26.89 -3.50 2.49
CA LEU A 7 -26.47 -4.63 3.32
C LEU A 7 -25.48 -5.46 2.48
N VAL A 8 -24.24 -5.56 2.94
CA VAL A 8 -23.27 -6.53 2.42
C VAL A 8 -23.77 -7.90 2.89
N THR A 9 -24.42 -8.66 2.00
CA THR A 9 -25.00 -9.97 2.32
C THR A 9 -24.03 -11.13 2.08
N ALA A 10 -22.86 -10.86 1.50
CA ALA A 10 -21.82 -11.85 1.29
C ALA A 10 -20.85 -11.83 2.47
N GLU A 11 -20.65 -12.98 3.10
CA GLU A 11 -19.65 -13.15 4.15
C GLU A 11 -18.25 -13.05 3.52
N PRO A 12 -17.25 -12.46 4.21
CA PRO A 12 -15.89 -12.40 3.72
C PRO A 12 -15.36 -13.80 3.39
N SER A 13 -14.66 -13.92 2.26
CA SER A 13 -13.96 -15.17 1.93
C SER A 13 -12.74 -15.35 2.82
N ALA A 14 -12.18 -16.57 2.85
CA ALA A 14 -10.92 -16.82 3.56
C ALA A 14 -9.75 -15.96 3.04
N ALA A 15 -9.76 -15.62 1.74
CA ALA A 15 -8.76 -14.72 1.15
C ALA A 15 -8.94 -13.28 1.65
N ASP A 16 -10.18 -12.82 1.78
CA ASP A 16 -10.49 -11.48 2.33
C ASP A 16 -10.04 -11.39 3.79
N LEU A 17 -10.31 -12.42 4.60
CA LEU A 17 -9.86 -12.47 5.99
C LEU A 17 -8.33 -12.51 6.08
N ALA A 18 -7.65 -13.27 5.22
CA ALA A 18 -6.20 -13.31 5.19
C ALA A 18 -5.58 -11.95 4.79
N ALA A 19 -6.24 -11.18 3.92
CA ALA A 19 -5.80 -9.83 3.57
C ALA A 19 -5.88 -8.88 4.78
N ILE A 20 -6.96 -8.96 5.57
CA ILE A 20 -7.09 -8.18 6.82
C ILE A 20 -5.98 -8.55 7.82
N GLU A 21 -5.72 -9.84 8.02
CA GLU A 21 -4.65 -10.30 8.91
C GLU A 21 -3.25 -9.84 8.43
N ALA A 22 -3.06 -9.74 7.11
CA ALA A 22 -1.81 -9.23 6.55
C ALA A 22 -1.58 -7.73 6.87
N GLU A 23 -2.64 -6.93 6.93
CA GLU A 23 -2.62 -5.50 7.22
C GLU A 23 -2.55 -5.19 8.73
N TRP A 24 -3.07 -6.09 9.57
CA TRP A 24 -3.18 -5.90 11.02
C TRP A 24 -1.90 -5.42 11.72
N PRO A 25 -0.69 -5.93 11.41
CA PRO A 25 0.53 -5.45 12.05
C PRO A 25 0.84 -3.96 11.80
N LEU A 26 0.47 -3.42 10.63
CA LEU A 26 0.62 -2.00 10.34
C LEU A 26 -0.38 -1.17 11.15
N ILE A 27 -1.65 -1.59 11.15
CA ILE A 27 -2.70 -0.94 11.94
C ILE A 27 -2.32 -0.90 13.43
N ALA A 28 -1.83 -2.01 13.97
CA ALA A 28 -1.37 -2.08 15.36
C ALA A 28 -0.22 -1.11 15.65
N ALA A 29 0.73 -0.95 14.72
CA ALA A 29 1.81 0.02 14.86
C ALA A 29 1.33 1.47 14.77
N GLU A 30 0.30 1.76 13.96
CA GLU A 30 -0.32 3.08 13.89
C GLU A 30 -1.09 3.42 15.17
N LEU A 31 -1.79 2.43 15.75
CA LEU A 31 -2.44 2.57 17.05
C LEU A 31 -1.43 2.86 18.16
N ASP A 32 -0.26 2.21 18.14
CA ASP A 32 0.83 2.52 19.08
C ASP A 32 1.31 3.98 19.00
N VAL A 33 1.29 4.58 17.80
CA VAL A 33 1.62 6.01 17.62
C VAL A 33 0.52 6.86 18.22
N LEU A 34 -0.74 6.58 17.88
CA LEU A 34 -1.89 7.28 18.43
C LEU A 34 -1.91 7.25 19.96
N ASP A 35 -1.64 6.10 20.57
CA ASP A 35 -1.56 5.97 22.04
C ASP A 35 -0.41 6.81 22.63
N ALA A 36 0.72 6.89 21.93
CA ALA A 36 1.85 7.74 22.35
C ALA A 36 1.52 9.24 22.22
N GLU A 37 0.81 9.63 21.17
CA GLU A 37 0.32 11.00 20.96
C GLU A 37 -0.73 11.38 22.02
N ILE A 38 -1.68 10.50 22.30
CA ILE A 38 -2.66 10.69 23.39
C ILE A 38 -1.94 10.88 24.72
N THR A 39 -0.91 10.09 24.99
CA THR A 39 -0.08 10.26 26.20
C THR A 39 0.56 11.64 26.26
N LEU A 40 1.07 12.16 25.14
CA LEU A 40 1.66 13.50 25.07
C LEU A 40 0.61 14.59 25.33
N LEU A 41 -0.61 14.44 24.79
CA LEU A 41 -1.70 15.39 25.03
C LEU A 41 -2.08 15.46 26.51
N TYR A 42 -2.15 14.32 27.20
CA TYR A 42 -2.45 14.28 28.64
C TYR A 42 -1.25 14.61 29.53
N ALA A 43 -0.04 14.72 28.99
CA ALA A 43 1.14 15.04 29.79
C ALA A 43 1.06 16.45 30.41
N GLU A 44 0.30 17.37 29.81
CA GLU A 44 0.06 18.71 30.36
C GLU A 44 -0.56 18.66 31.76
N ASP A 45 -1.45 17.68 32.03
CA ASP A 45 -2.10 17.49 33.33
C ASP A 45 -1.12 17.08 34.45
N HIS A 46 0.11 16.68 34.09
CA HIS A 46 1.10 16.10 35.01
C HIS A 46 2.46 16.80 34.97
N GLY A 47 2.53 18.02 34.43
CA GLY A 47 3.75 18.85 34.40
C GLY A 47 4.51 18.83 33.07
N GLY A 48 3.89 18.30 32.02
CA GLY A 48 4.37 18.30 30.64
C GLY A 48 5.07 17.01 30.21
N PRO A 49 5.34 16.86 28.89
CA PRO A 49 5.97 15.66 28.33
C PRO A 49 7.35 15.35 28.91
N THR A 50 7.55 14.10 29.31
CA THR A 50 8.85 13.62 29.79
C THR A 50 9.74 13.13 28.65
N VAL A 51 11.03 12.94 28.92
CA VAL A 51 11.98 12.31 27.98
C VAL A 51 11.53 10.90 27.57
N LEU A 52 10.83 10.18 28.46
CA LEU A 52 10.34 8.84 28.16
C LEU A 52 9.20 8.89 27.14
N ASP A 53 8.33 9.87 27.21
CA ASP A 53 7.19 10.04 26.29
C ASP A 53 7.69 10.29 24.86
N TRP A 54 8.67 11.18 24.71
CA TRP A 54 9.33 11.40 23.42
C TRP A 54 10.04 10.15 22.88
N ARG A 55 10.59 9.30 23.76
CA ARG A 55 11.19 8.03 23.35
C ARG A 55 10.11 7.00 22.95
N ARG A 56 8.94 7.02 23.58
CA ARG A 56 7.81 6.16 23.21
C ARG A 56 7.30 6.52 21.82
N LEU A 57 7.06 7.81 21.56
CA LEU A 57 6.62 8.31 20.25
C LEU A 57 7.57 7.89 19.14
N ARG A 58 8.88 8.22 19.26
CA ARG A 58 9.87 7.84 18.24
C ARG A 58 9.95 6.33 17.98
N ARG A 59 9.77 5.51 19.02
CA ARG A 59 9.74 4.05 18.85
C ARG A 59 8.48 3.58 18.15
N ALA A 60 7.33 4.21 18.42
CA ALA A 60 6.08 3.90 17.74
C ALA A 60 6.16 4.27 16.25
N GLU A 61 6.65 5.46 15.93
CA GLU A 61 6.89 5.90 14.54
C GLU A 61 7.83 4.94 13.79
N SER A 62 8.94 4.54 14.43
CA SER A 62 9.86 3.55 13.86
C SER A 62 9.21 2.19 13.63
N ARG A 63 8.26 1.78 14.49
CA ARG A 63 7.48 0.54 14.29
C ARG A 63 6.56 0.66 13.08
N VAL A 64 5.91 1.81 12.86
CA VAL A 64 5.08 2.07 11.67
C VAL A 64 5.92 1.93 10.41
N THR A 65 7.08 2.60 10.33
CA THR A 65 7.93 2.52 9.13
C THR A 65 8.33 1.09 8.82
N ARG A 66 8.69 0.30 9.84
CA ARG A 66 9.04 -1.12 9.66
C ARG A 66 7.85 -1.96 9.23
N ALA A 67 6.69 -1.81 9.88
CA ALA A 67 5.49 -2.57 9.56
C ALA A 67 5.00 -2.25 8.13
N ALA A 68 5.06 -0.99 7.71
CA ALA A 68 4.73 -0.58 6.35
C ALA A 68 5.64 -1.26 5.33
N ALA A 69 6.96 -1.27 5.58
CA ALA A 69 7.91 -1.97 4.71
C ALA A 69 7.62 -3.48 4.63
N GLU A 70 7.25 -4.12 5.74
CA GLU A 70 6.87 -5.54 5.76
C GLU A 70 5.58 -5.83 4.99
N VAL A 71 4.54 -5.00 5.12
CA VAL A 71 3.29 -5.15 4.35
C VAL A 71 3.57 -5.03 2.86
N THR A 72 4.33 -4.01 2.44
CA THR A 72 4.73 -3.85 1.04
C THR A 72 5.56 -5.03 0.55
N ALA A 73 6.51 -5.52 1.35
CA ALA A 73 7.33 -6.68 1.00
C ALA A 73 6.50 -7.96 0.82
N ARG A 74 5.48 -8.18 1.66
CA ARG A 74 4.56 -9.33 1.52
C ARG A 74 3.71 -9.23 0.25
N GLN A 75 3.20 -8.03 -0.05
CA GLN A 75 2.42 -7.78 -1.27
C GLN A 75 3.28 -7.94 -2.55
N SER A 76 4.58 -7.72 -2.45
CA SER A 76 5.56 -7.86 -3.54
C SER A 76 6.40 -9.14 -3.48
N ALA A 77 6.03 -10.10 -2.63
CA ALA A 77 6.85 -11.28 -2.32
C ALA A 77 7.08 -12.25 -3.49
N HIS A 78 6.45 -12.02 -4.65
CA HIS A 78 6.77 -12.75 -5.86
C HIS A 78 7.20 -11.80 -6.98
N VAL A 79 8.05 -12.31 -7.86
CA VAL A 79 8.38 -11.62 -9.10
C VAL A 79 7.18 -11.78 -10.03
N CYS A 80 6.51 -10.68 -10.37
CA CYS A 80 5.43 -10.69 -11.36
C CYS A 80 6.00 -11.10 -12.71
N GLU A 81 5.97 -12.40 -13.01
CA GLU A 81 6.42 -12.88 -14.30
C GLU A 81 5.47 -12.37 -15.40
N PRO A 82 5.98 -12.05 -16.60
CA PRO A 82 5.16 -11.46 -17.67
C PRO A 82 3.93 -12.30 -18.05
N HIS A 83 3.98 -13.62 -17.83
CA HIS A 83 2.91 -14.54 -18.20
C HIS A 83 1.73 -14.54 -17.21
N THR A 84 1.90 -14.01 -15.99
CA THR A 84 0.82 -13.88 -15.00
C THR A 84 0.13 -12.53 -15.04
N LEU A 85 0.60 -11.60 -15.89
CA LEU A 85 0.03 -10.28 -16.06
C LEU A 85 -1.23 -10.30 -16.95
N ARG A 86 -2.32 -9.66 -16.50
CA ARG A 86 -3.53 -9.42 -17.30
C ARG A 86 -3.72 -7.94 -17.58
N GLU A 87 -4.18 -7.61 -18.77
CA GLU A 87 -4.61 -6.25 -19.09
C GLU A 87 -5.87 -5.91 -18.27
N VAL A 88 -5.84 -4.76 -17.59
CA VAL A 88 -6.97 -4.30 -16.76
C VAL A 88 -7.57 -2.99 -17.26
N ARG A 89 -6.74 -2.07 -17.76
CA ARG A 89 -7.18 -0.79 -18.32
C ARG A 89 -6.11 -0.19 -19.24
N LEU A 90 -6.50 0.84 -19.98
CA LEU A 90 -5.55 1.79 -20.55
C LEU A 90 -5.12 2.79 -19.47
N THR A 91 -3.86 3.18 -19.47
CA THR A 91 -3.36 4.21 -18.57
C THR A 91 -3.88 5.59 -18.99
N THR A 92 -4.19 6.42 -17.99
CA THR A 92 -4.49 7.84 -18.17
C THR A 92 -3.24 8.72 -18.00
N GLU A 93 -2.11 8.13 -17.59
CA GLU A 93 -0.85 8.84 -17.33
C GLU A 93 0.07 8.89 -18.56
N CYS A 94 -0.29 8.20 -19.63
CA CYS A 94 0.42 8.22 -20.90
C CYS A 94 -0.56 8.61 -22.01
N ASP A 95 -0.28 9.72 -22.70
CA ASP A 95 -1.12 10.25 -23.78
C ASP A 95 -1.34 9.28 -24.95
N TYR A 96 -0.50 8.24 -25.05
CA TYR A 96 -0.55 7.22 -26.10
C TYR A 96 -1.44 6.02 -25.74
N GLY A 97 -2.13 6.04 -24.59
CA GLY A 97 -3.05 4.96 -24.19
C GLY A 97 -2.33 3.63 -23.95
N CYS A 98 -1.16 3.65 -23.31
CA CYS A 98 -0.43 2.42 -22.96
C CYS A 98 -1.22 1.52 -21.99
N LYS A 99 -0.91 0.23 -21.93
CA LYS A 99 -1.69 -0.73 -21.13
C LYS A 99 -1.23 -0.75 -19.68
N VAL A 100 -2.18 -0.74 -18.76
CA VAL A 100 -1.94 -1.16 -17.37
C VAL A 100 -2.14 -2.66 -17.29
N MET A 101 -1.09 -3.32 -16.82
CA MET A 101 -1.06 -4.75 -16.60
C MET A 101 -1.07 -5.02 -15.11
N ALA A 102 -1.97 -5.89 -14.64
CA ALA A 102 -2.06 -6.30 -13.26
C ALA A 102 -1.62 -7.76 -13.10
N CYS A 103 -0.81 -8.06 -12.09
CA CYS A 103 -0.48 -9.44 -11.77
C CYS A 103 -1.70 -10.20 -11.25
N ARG A 104 -1.89 -11.44 -11.73
CA ARG A 104 -2.97 -12.31 -11.23
C ARG A 104 -2.75 -12.78 -9.79
N ASP A 105 -1.52 -12.80 -9.30
CA ASP A 105 -1.18 -13.39 -8.01
C ASP A 105 -1.10 -12.36 -6.87
N CYS A 106 -0.68 -11.12 -7.12
CA CYS A 106 -0.64 -10.04 -6.09
C CYS A 106 -1.46 -8.81 -6.45
N GLY A 107 -2.00 -8.72 -7.67
CA GLY A 107 -2.73 -7.54 -8.12
C GLY A 107 -1.87 -6.30 -8.38
N ALA A 108 -0.55 -6.36 -8.18
CA ALA A 108 0.34 -5.22 -8.47
C ALA A 108 0.17 -4.78 -9.92
N GLU A 109 0.03 -3.47 -10.12
CA GLU A 109 -0.22 -2.86 -11.42
C GLU A 109 1.04 -2.17 -11.94
N GLN A 110 1.31 -2.34 -13.23
CA GLN A 110 2.39 -1.67 -13.93
C GLN A 110 1.93 -1.17 -15.29
N VAL A 111 2.38 0.04 -15.66
CA VAL A 111 2.21 0.54 -17.02
C VAL A 111 3.23 -0.15 -17.91
N THR A 112 2.73 -0.83 -18.95
CA THR A 112 3.58 -1.38 -20.00
C THR A 112 3.49 -0.45 -21.20
N HIS A 113 4.60 0.20 -21.53
CA HIS A 113 4.66 1.05 -22.72
C HIS A 113 4.86 0.20 -23.98
N TRP A 114 4.03 0.44 -24.99
CA TRP A 114 4.06 -0.31 -26.25
C TRP A 114 4.37 0.63 -27.40
N SER A 115 5.44 0.35 -28.14
CA SER A 115 5.80 1.10 -29.35
C SER A 115 4.74 1.02 -30.45
N ALA A 116 3.93 -0.06 -30.46
CA ALA A 116 2.82 -0.24 -31.39
C ALA A 116 1.75 0.87 -31.29
N TYR A 117 1.61 1.51 -30.12
CA TYR A 117 0.72 2.67 -29.92
C TYR A 117 1.41 4.01 -30.19
N GLY A 118 2.61 3.99 -30.78
CA GLY A 118 3.40 5.20 -31.02
C GLY A 118 4.06 5.78 -29.77
N CYS A 119 3.98 5.09 -28.62
CA CYS A 119 4.58 5.55 -27.38
C CYS A 119 6.11 5.54 -27.47
N PRO A 120 6.80 6.69 -27.27
CA PRO A 120 8.26 6.75 -27.36
C PRO A 120 8.94 5.93 -26.26
N ALA A 121 8.33 5.81 -25.08
CA ALA A 121 8.83 5.00 -23.97
C ALA A 121 8.76 3.48 -24.23
N GLY A 122 7.95 3.04 -25.20
CA GLY A 122 7.85 1.63 -25.59
C GLY A 122 8.88 1.20 -26.62
N LYS A 123 9.75 2.12 -27.10
CA LYS A 123 10.81 1.78 -28.06
C LYS A 123 11.93 1.03 -27.34
N PRO A 124 12.47 -0.06 -27.91
CA PRO A 124 13.61 -0.75 -27.33
C PRO A 124 14.79 0.22 -27.24
N VAL A 125 15.33 0.41 -26.04
CA VAL A 125 16.51 1.23 -25.83
C VAL A 125 17.70 0.45 -26.37
N HIS A 126 18.18 0.78 -27.58
CA HIS A 126 19.43 0.23 -28.07
C HIS A 126 20.54 0.72 -27.14
N ARG A 127 21.08 -0.19 -26.30
CA ARG A 127 22.33 0.08 -25.57
C ARG A 127 23.45 0.20 -26.60
N ILE A 128 23.91 1.42 -26.82
CA ILE A 128 25.14 1.67 -27.56
C ILE A 128 26.28 1.14 -26.68
N ALA A 129 27.02 0.17 -27.22
CA ALA A 129 28.21 -0.42 -26.60
C ALA A 129 29.41 0.53 -26.69
#